data_AF-A0A3E0QPF2-F1
#
_entry.id   AF-A0A3E0QPF2-F1
#
_cell.length_a   1.000
_cell.length_b   1.000
_cell.length_c   1.000
_cell.angle_alpha   90.00
_cell.angle_beta   90.00
_cell.angle_gamma   90.00
#
_symmetry.space_group_name_H-M   'P 1'
#
loop_
_entity.id
_entity.type
_entity.pdbx_description
1 polymer ?
#
loop_
_entity_poly.entity_id
_entity_poly.type
_entity_poly.pdbx_seq_one_letter_code
_entity_poly.pdbx_strand_id
1 'polypeptide(L)' 'MSFSWLHSLRSWSLLKTRGGSKLGKVVPEIKDDNIRELHLYSYRILYEIKPPNIEVLAVIHKRRDFKAEEIR' A
#
# COMPACT_ATOMS: atom_id res chain seq x y z
N MET A 1 -22.19 -18.11 8.98
CA MET A 1 -21.37 -17.27 8.08
C MET A 1 -19.91 -17.57 8.39
N SER A 2 -19.29 -18.46 7.61
CA SER A 2 -17.91 -18.90 7.85
C SER A 2 -16.95 -17.89 7.22
N PHE A 3 -16.27 -17.11 8.05
CA PHE A 3 -15.20 -16.20 7.62
C PHE A 3 -13.91 -17.01 7.49
N SER A 4 -13.63 -17.55 6.30
CA SER A 4 -12.37 -18.26 6.02
C SER A 4 -11.26 -17.25 5.70
N TRP A 5 -10.54 -16.81 6.74
CA TRP A 5 -9.36 -15.92 6.66
C TRP A 5 -8.02 -16.70 6.69
N LEU A 6 -7.99 -17.99 6.33
CA LEU A 6 -6.79 -18.84 6.51
C LEU A 6 -5.96 -19.12 5.24
N HIS A 7 -6.42 -18.75 4.03
CA HIS A 7 -5.61 -18.91 2.81
C HIS A 7 -4.78 -17.67 2.42
N SER A 8 -4.90 -16.54 3.14
CA SER A 8 -4.22 -15.28 2.81
C SER A 8 -3.01 -14.96 3.70
N LEU A 9 -2.46 -15.93 4.44
CA LEU A 9 -1.27 -15.73 5.27
C LEU A 9 0.06 -15.77 4.48
N ARG A 10 0.04 -16.26 3.23
CA ARG A 10 1.23 -16.30 2.37
C ARG A 10 1.57 -14.94 1.72
N SER A 11 0.59 -14.04 1.62
CA SER A 11 0.76 -12.75 0.94
C SER A 11 1.41 -11.68 1.82
N TRP A 12 1.25 -11.75 3.15
CA TRP A 12 1.74 -10.70 4.06
C TRP A 12 3.25 -10.80 4.30
N SER A 13 3.83 -12.00 4.20
CA SER A 13 5.28 -12.20 4.34
C SER A 13 6.09 -11.65 3.15
N LEU A 14 5.45 -11.41 1.99
CA LEU A 14 6.14 -10.88 0.82
C LEU A 14 6.50 -9.41 0.98
N LEU A 15 5.70 -8.62 1.69
CA LEU A 15 5.98 -7.20 1.97
C LEU A 15 7.24 -7.00 2.83
N LYS A 16 7.68 -8.02 3.58
CA LYS A 16 8.82 -7.95 4.50
C LYS A 16 10.16 -8.36 3.90
N THR A 17 10.20 -8.88 2.68
CA THR A 17 11.46 -9.33 2.05
C THR A 17 11.95 -8.33 1.01
N ARG A 18 13.26 -8.29 0.77
CA ARG A 18 14.00 -7.32 -0.08
C ARG A 18 13.45 -7.11 -1.51
N GLY A 19 12.47 -7.90 -1.97
CA GLY A 19 11.78 -7.76 -3.26
C GLY A 19 10.31 -7.31 -3.18
N GLY A 20 9.69 -7.25 -1.99
CA GLY A 20 8.26 -6.96 -1.80
C GLY A 20 7.87 -5.49 -1.91
N SER A 21 8.82 -4.57 -1.71
CA SER A 21 8.57 -3.13 -1.73
C SER A 21 8.00 -2.64 -3.07
N LYS A 22 8.27 -3.34 -4.18
CA LYS A 22 7.81 -2.98 -5.53
C LYS A 22 6.45 -3.56 -5.94
N LEU A 23 5.73 -4.25 -5.04
CA LEU A 23 4.44 -4.88 -5.37
C LEU A 23 3.30 -3.86 -5.61
N GLY A 24 3.39 -2.67 -5.00
CA GLY A 24 2.46 -1.57 -5.24
C GLY A 24 2.75 -0.84 -6.55
N LYS A 25 1.72 -0.18 -7.09
CA LYS A 25 1.85 0.70 -8.27
C LYS A 25 2.40 2.05 -7.82
N VAL A 26 3.15 2.74 -8.68
CA VAL A 26 3.50 4.15 -8.44
C VAL A 26 2.22 4.96 -8.38
N VAL A 27 2.10 5.84 -7.39
CA VAL A 27 0.94 6.72 -7.23
C VAL A 27 1.02 7.80 -8.31
N PRO A 28 0.16 7.81 -9.35
CA PRO A 28 0.30 8.74 -10.48
C PRO A 28 0.16 10.22 -10.07
N GLU A 29 -0.53 10.48 -8.97
CA GLU A 29 -0.70 11.82 -8.40
C GLU A 29 0.60 12.35 -7.74
N ILE A 30 1.56 11.47 -7.45
CA ILE A 30 2.80 11.77 -6.75
C ILE A 30 3.98 11.50 -7.68
N LYS A 31 4.83 12.51 -7.92
CA LYS A 31 6.02 12.38 -8.78
C LYS A 31 7.20 11.70 -8.06
N ASP A 32 6.93 10.65 -7.31
CA ASP A 32 7.94 9.88 -6.57
C ASP A 32 7.72 8.37 -6.74
N ASP A 33 8.68 7.70 -7.36
CA ASP A 33 8.66 6.26 -7.65
C ASP A 33 8.78 5.37 -6.40
N ASN A 34 9.19 5.96 -5.27
CA ASN A 34 9.25 5.29 -3.97
C ASN A 34 7.89 5.28 -3.27
N ILE A 35 6.98 6.19 -3.63
CA ILE A 35 5.62 6.23 -3.08
C ILE A 35 4.72 5.37 -3.96
N ARG A 36 4.11 4.37 -3.32
CA ARG A 36 3.33 3.34 -3.98
C ARG A 36 1.99 3.13 -3.32
N GLU A 37 1.05 2.61 -4.10
CA GLU A 37 -0.26 2.24 -3.64
C GLU A 37 -0.55 0.76 -3.78
N LEU A 38 -1.28 0.23 -2.80
CA LEU A 38 -1.95 -1.06 -2.85
C LEU A 38 -3.46 -0.85 -2.79
N HIS A 39 -4.16 -1.49 -3.73
CA HIS A 39 -5.61 -1.52 -3.73
C HIS A 39 -6.10 -2.74 -2.97
N LEU A 40 -6.70 -2.50 -1.80
CA LEU A 40 -7.31 -3.55 -0.98
C LEU A 40 -8.80 -3.28 -0.86
N TYR A 41 -9.62 -4.03 -1.60
CA TYR A 41 -11.07 -3.83 -1.66
C TYR A 41 -11.45 -2.37 -1.98
N SER A 42 -12.14 -1.70 -1.05
CA SER A 42 -12.58 -0.31 -1.13
C SER A 42 -11.56 0.69 -0.60
N TYR A 43 -10.33 0.26 -0.29
CA TYR A 43 -9.27 1.11 0.26
C TYR A 43 -8.05 1.17 -0.67
N ARG A 44 -7.34 2.30 -0.61
CA ARG A 44 -5.99 2.55 -1.13
C ARG A 44 -5.07 2.66 0.07
N ILE A 45 -4.03 1.81 0.13
CA ILE A 45 -2.97 1.92 1.13
C ILE A 45 -1.79 2.54 0.41
N LEU A 46 -1.40 3.75 0.83
CA LEU A 46 -0.22 4.43 0.31
C LEU A 46 0.93 4.17 1.27
N TYR A 47 2.07 3.81 0.69
CA TYR A 47 3.28 3.51 1.44
C TYR A 47 4.51 3.99 0.69
N GLU A 48 5.56 4.30 1.42
CA GLU A 48 6.84 4.71 0.89
C GLU A 48 7.90 3.63 1.12
N ILE A 49 8.73 3.40 0.10
CA ILE A 49 9.90 2.56 0.22
C ILE A 49 11.07 3.41 0.74
N LYS A 50 11.32 3.36 2.06
CA LYS A 50 12.48 4.00 2.69
C LYS A 50 13.42 2.94 3.29
N PRO A 51 14.44 2.47 2.56
CA PRO A 51 15.34 1.45 3.07
C PRO A 51 15.92 1.82 4.45
N PRO A 52 15.91 0.90 5.43
CA PRO A 52 15.62 -0.53 5.31
C PRO A 52 14.14 -0.92 5.45
N ASN A 53 13.23 0.03 5.61
CA ASN A 53 11.85 -0.19 5.99
C ASN A 53 10.84 0.26 4.92
N ILE A 54 9.57 0.04 5.19
CA ILE A 54 8.44 0.61 4.45
C ILE A 54 7.61 1.40 5.45
N GLU A 55 7.26 2.64 5.10
CA GLU A 55 6.42 3.50 5.92
C GLU A 55 5.02 3.57 5.30
N VAL A 56 3.98 3.32 6.08
CA VAL A 56 2.60 3.52 5.62
C VAL A 56 2.26 4.99 5.80
N LEU A 57 2.00 5.68 4.69
CA LEU A 57 1.70 7.10 4.68
C LEU A 57 0.22 7.37 4.94
N ALA A 58 -0.66 6.58 4.31
CA ALA A 58 -2.10 6.76 4.43
C ALA A 58 -2.90 5.50 4.12
N VAL A 59 -4.11 5.44 4.69
CA VAL A 59 -5.15 4.46 4.32
C VAL A 59 -6.41 5.24 3.94
N ILE A 60 -6.78 5.18 2.66
CA ILE A 60 -7.77 6.06 2.05
C ILE A 60 -8.90 5.22 1.49
N HIS A 61 -10.15 5.55 1.84
CA HIS A 61 -11.30 4.90 1.22
C HIS A 61 -11.46 5.43 -0.22
N LYS A 62 -11.62 4.54 -1.22
CA LYS A 62 -11.73 4.88 -2.66
C LYS A 62 -12.86 5.85 -3.04
N ARG A 63 -13.83 6.05 -2.15
CA ARG A 63 -14.93 7.03 -2.32
C ARG A 63 -14.54 8.45 -1.89
N ARG A 64 -13.38 8.62 -1.26
CA ARG A 64 -12.82 9.93 -0.95
C ARG A 64 -11.87 10.30 -2.07
N ASP A 65 -11.96 11.55 -2.50
CA ASP A 65 -10.95 12.12 -3.38
C ASP A 65 -9.63 12.13 -2.61
N PHE A 66 -8.58 11.64 -3.26
CA PHE A 66 -7.24 11.68 -2.74
C PHE A 66 -6.54 12.94 -3.26
N LYS A 67 -5.98 13.74 -2.37
CA LYS A 67 -5.13 14.88 -2.69
C LYS A 67 -3.72 14.61 -2.19
N ALA A 68 -2.73 14.74 -3.08
CA ALA A 68 -1.33 14.45 -2.75
C ALA A 68 -0.82 15.32 -1.59
N GLU A 69 -1.38 16.52 -1.42
CA GLU A 69 -1.01 17.48 -0.37
C GLU A 69 -1.45 17.04 1.05
N GLU A 70 -2.31 16.02 1.16
CA GLU A 70 -2.78 15.50 2.46
C GLU A 70 -1.80 14.51 3.10
N ILE A 71 -0.81 14.03 2.33
CA ILE A 71 0.27 13.19 2.84
C ILE A 71 1.27 14.07 3.57
N ARG A 72 1.57 13.73 4.83
CA ARG A 72 2.60 14.37 5.66
C ARG A 72 3.84 13.52 5.75
#